data_AF-A0A7M3WZ92-F1
#
_entry.id   AF-A0A7M3WZ92-F1
#
_cell.length_a   1.000
_cell.length_b   1.000
_cell.length_c   1.000
_cell.angle_alpha   90.00
_cell.angle_beta   90.00
_cell.angle_gamma   90.00
#
_symmetry.space_group_name_H-M   'P 1'
#
loop_
_entity.id
_entity.type
_entity.pdbx_description
1 polymer ?
#
loop_
_entity_poly.entity_id
_entity_poly.type
_entity_poly.pdbx_seq_one_letter_code
_entity_poly.pdbx_strand_id
1 'polypeptide(L)'
;MPIPMGRKHTTLGKVLHWGFLVLYAYGIFKQIDDLSELEDTALLLFEIAFATLFLVIVILRYAYMRQFETFQGATVPVSAVHKKSARAIHVAMYLCLALLPLTGLAIAALYTRGVGEEALAMDVAIG
;
A
#
# COMPACT_ATOMS: atom_id res chain seq x y z
N MET A 1 -1.12 13.06 -41.70
CA MET A 1 -1.83 12.03 -40.92
C MET A 1 -1.78 12.45 -39.46
N PRO A 2 -2.90 12.78 -38.79
CA PRO A 2 -2.83 13.20 -37.40
C PRO A 2 -2.49 12.00 -36.50
N ILE A 3 -1.46 12.16 -35.67
CA ILE A 3 -1.07 11.15 -34.67
C ILE A 3 -2.21 11.04 -33.66
N PRO A 4 -2.77 9.85 -33.39
CA PRO A 4 -3.77 9.70 -32.34
C PRO A 4 -3.12 10.08 -31.01
N MET A 5 -3.60 11.15 -30.39
CA MET A 5 -3.16 11.56 -29.07
C MET A 5 -3.49 10.42 -28.10
N GLY A 6 -2.45 9.76 -27.59
CA GLY A 6 -2.57 8.69 -26.60
C GLY A 6 -3.48 9.13 -25.46
N ARG A 7 -4.49 8.31 -25.17
CA ARG A 7 -5.51 8.53 -24.15
C ARG A 7 -4.85 8.95 -22.83
N LYS A 8 -4.99 10.24 -22.50
CA LYS A 8 -4.37 10.83 -21.32
C LYS A 8 -5.00 10.23 -20.07
N HIS A 9 -4.17 9.88 -19.08
CA HIS A 9 -4.66 9.48 -17.76
C HIS A 9 -5.69 10.48 -17.25
N THR A 10 -6.81 9.97 -16.74
CA THR A 10 -7.88 10.77 -16.15
C THR A 10 -7.30 11.65 -15.04
N THR A 11 -7.84 12.87 -14.87
CA THR A 11 -7.41 13.78 -13.80
C THR A 11 -7.52 13.12 -12.43
N LEU A 12 -8.56 12.30 -12.23
CA LEU A 12 -8.76 11.47 -11.04
C LEU A 12 -7.64 10.44 -10.83
N GLY A 13 -7.21 9.75 -11.89
CA GLY A 13 -6.10 8.79 -11.82
C GLY A 13 -4.78 9.45 -11.41
N LYS A 14 -4.53 10.69 -11.85
CA LYS A 14 -3.35 11.47 -11.44
C LYS A 14 -3.43 11.89 -9.98
N VAL A 15 -4.57 12.41 -9.53
CA VAL A 15 -4.77 12.81 -8.14
C VAL A 15 -4.60 11.63 -7.19
N LEU A 16 -5.23 10.48 -7.49
CA LEU A 16 -5.08 9.27 -6.70
C LEU A 16 -3.64 8.73 -6.69
N HIS A 17 -2.88 8.91 -7.78
CA HIS A 17 -1.50 8.46 -7.85
C HIS A 17 -0.54 9.35 -7.07
N TRP A 18 -0.60 10.67 -7.27
CA TRP A 18 0.27 11.62 -6.56
C TRP A 18 -0.12 11.77 -5.10
N GLY A 19 -1.42 11.75 -4.79
CA GLY A 19 -1.90 11.72 -3.41
C GLY A 19 -1.42 10.49 -2.65
N PHE A 20 -1.41 9.32 -3.31
CA PHE A 20 -0.84 8.10 -2.73
C PHE A 20 0.65 8.24 -2.42
N LEU A 21 1.44 8.85 -3.30
CA LEU A 21 2.87 9.08 -3.06
C LEU A 21 3.12 9.96 -1.83
N VAL A 22 2.38 11.07 -1.71
CA VAL A 22 2.49 11.99 -0.57
C VAL A 22 2.09 11.29 0.73
N LEU A 23 0.99 10.55 0.71
CA LEU A 23 0.52 9.79 1.87
C LEU A 23 1.55 8.73 2.29
N TYR A 24 2.10 7.99 1.32
CA TYR A 24 3.11 6.97 1.58
C TYR A 24 4.37 7.58 2.19
N ALA A 25 4.86 8.69 1.63
CA ALA A 25 6.02 9.40 2.18
C ALA A 25 5.76 9.89 3.60
N TYR A 26 4.57 10.45 3.87
CA TYR A 26 4.17 10.85 5.22
C TYR A 26 4.17 9.66 6.19
N GLY A 27 3.69 8.49 5.74
CA GLY A 27 3.75 7.25 6.52
C GLY A 27 5.17 6.87 6.91
N ILE A 28 6.12 6.92 5.97
CA ILE A 28 7.53 6.64 6.26
C ILE A 28 8.13 7.63 7.27
N PHE A 29 7.78 8.92 7.16
CA PHE A 29 8.27 9.94 8.12
C PHE A 29 7.64 9.85 9.51
N LYS A 30 6.45 9.23 9.62
CA LYS A 30 5.68 9.11 10.86
C LYS A 30 5.62 7.68 11.39
N GLN A 31 6.34 6.78 10.75
CA GLN A 31 6.48 5.41 11.21
C GLN A 31 7.21 5.42 12.54
N ILE A 32 6.73 4.61 13.47
CA ILE A 32 7.39 4.35 14.75
C ILE A 32 8.74 3.66 14.50
N ASP A 33 9.78 4.15 15.20
CA ASP A 33 11.13 3.59 15.07
C ASP A 33 11.33 2.37 15.98
N ASP A 34 10.64 2.32 17.12
CA ASP A 34 10.76 1.27 18.12
C ASP A 34 9.37 0.82 18.64
N LEU A 35 9.23 -0.45 19.00
CA LEU A 35 7.96 -0.99 19.49
C LEU A 35 7.60 -0.46 20.89
N SER A 36 8.58 -0.01 21.67
CA SER A 36 8.35 0.69 22.94
C SER A 36 7.53 1.97 22.77
N GLU A 37 7.57 2.61 21.60
CA GLU A 37 6.75 3.79 21.31
C GLU A 37 5.24 3.48 21.25
N LEU A 38 4.85 2.21 21.04
CA LEU A 38 3.42 1.82 21.10
C LEU A 38 2.86 1.83 22.53
N GLU A 39 3.68 1.94 23.58
CA GLU A 39 3.21 2.17 24.96
C GLU A 39 2.40 3.46 25.06
N ASP A 40 2.74 4.47 24.25
CA ASP A 40 1.96 5.68 24.14
C ASP A 40 0.66 5.40 23.36
N THR A 41 -0.45 5.50 24.08
CA THR A 41 -1.80 5.31 23.52
C THR A 41 -2.06 6.24 22.33
N ALA A 42 -1.49 7.44 22.31
CA ALA A 42 -1.64 8.38 21.19
C ALA A 42 -0.93 7.88 19.92
N LEU A 43 0.28 7.32 20.05
CA LEU A 43 1.03 6.75 18.93
C LEU A 43 0.39 5.46 18.41
N LEU A 44 -0.07 4.60 19.31
CA LEU A 44 -0.83 3.39 18.96
C LEU A 44 -2.11 3.71 18.17
N LEU A 45 -2.89 4.70 18.63
CA LEU A 45 -4.09 5.16 17.92
C LEU A 45 -3.76 5.78 16.55
N PHE A 46 -2.65 6.53 16.48
CA PHE A 46 -2.18 7.10 15.22
C PHE A 46 -1.82 6.00 14.21
N GLU A 47 -1.08 4.98 14.61
CA GLU A 47 -0.70 3.84 13.76
C GLU A 47 -1.95 3.10 13.24
N ILE A 48 -2.91 2.79 14.12
CA ILE A 48 -4.16 2.12 13.72
C ILE A 48 -4.95 2.97 12.71
N ALA A 49 -5.11 4.26 13.00
CA ALA A 49 -5.85 5.18 12.13
C ALA A 49 -5.15 5.35 10.77
N PHE A 50 -3.83 5.54 10.78
CA PHE A 50 -3.03 5.74 9.59
C PHE A 50 -2.99 4.47 8.73
N ALA A 51 -2.70 3.30 9.32
CA ALA A 51 -2.67 2.03 8.62
C ALA A 51 -4.03 1.66 8.01
N THR A 52 -5.13 1.90 8.74
CA THR A 52 -6.50 1.69 8.22
C THR A 52 -6.79 2.61 7.05
N LEU A 53 -6.51 3.92 7.17
CA LEU A 53 -6.70 4.89 6.10
C LEU A 53 -5.87 4.53 4.86
N PHE A 54 -4.60 4.19 5.07
CA PHE A 54 -3.69 3.81 4.00
C PHE A 54 -4.18 2.56 3.26
N LEU A 55 -4.61 1.53 3.99
CA LEU A 55 -5.17 0.31 3.42
C LEU A 55 -6.43 0.58 2.58
N VAL A 56 -7.36 1.41 3.08
CA VAL A 56 -8.56 1.82 2.33
C VAL A 56 -8.18 2.50 1.02
N ILE A 57 -7.22 3.42 1.05
CA ILE A 57 -6.76 4.14 -0.15
C ILE A 57 -6.08 3.18 -1.14
N VAL A 58 -5.26 2.23 -0.68
CA VAL A 58 -4.65 1.19 -1.53
C VAL A 58 -5.73 0.35 -2.22
N ILE A 59 -6.75 -0.09 -1.48
CA ILE A 59 -7.86 -0.89 -2.02
C ILE A 59 -8.67 -0.09 -3.05
N LEU A 60 -9.03 1.15 -2.74
CA LEU A 60 -9.75 2.05 -3.67
C LEU A 60 -8.93 2.27 -4.95
N ARG A 61 -7.63 2.51 -4.81
CA ARG A 61 -6.72 2.69 -5.94
C ARG A 61 -6.61 1.43 -6.78
N TYR A 62 -6.49 0.26 -6.16
CA TYR A 62 -6.49 -1.02 -6.85
C TYR A 62 -7.80 -1.26 -7.60
N ALA A 63 -8.94 -1.05 -6.94
CA ALA A 63 -10.27 -1.22 -7.54
C ALA A 63 -10.46 -0.28 -8.75
N TYR A 64 -10.06 0.99 -8.63
CA TYR A 64 -10.10 1.96 -9.73
C TYR A 64 -9.21 1.52 -10.89
N MET A 65 -7.96 1.14 -10.61
CA MET A 65 -6.99 0.79 -11.67
C MET A 65 -7.26 -0.59 -12.29
N ARG A 66 -7.92 -1.51 -11.59
CA ARG A 66 -8.30 -2.84 -12.13
C ARG A 66 -9.26 -2.74 -13.31
N GLN A 67 -10.01 -1.64 -13.42
CA GLN A 67 -10.93 -1.38 -14.54
C GLN A 67 -10.19 -0.98 -15.83
N PHE A 68 -8.92 -0.59 -15.72
CA PHE A 68 -8.11 -0.18 -16.87
C PHE A 68 -7.10 -1.28 -17.22
N GLU A 69 -6.98 -1.59 -18.51
CA GLU A 69 -5.95 -2.51 -19.00
C GLU A 69 -4.53 -1.96 -18.78
N THR A 70 -3.60 -2.85 -18.45
CA THR A 70 -2.17 -2.53 -18.48
C THR A 70 -1.77 -2.20 -19.92
N PHE A 71 -1.07 -1.07 -20.13
CA PHE A 71 -0.62 -0.52 -21.43
C PHE A 71 -1.66 0.20 -22.30
N GLN A 72 -2.60 0.95 -21.72
CA GLN A 72 -3.61 1.74 -22.46
C GLN A 72 -3.08 2.85 -23.40
N GLY A 73 -1.77 3.13 -23.40
CA GLY A 73 -1.11 4.12 -24.25
C GLY A 73 -0.02 3.54 -25.17
N ALA A 74 0.10 2.21 -25.30
CA ALA A 74 1.11 1.63 -26.18
C ALA A 74 0.80 1.94 -27.65
N THR A 75 1.73 2.62 -28.33
CA THR A 75 1.67 2.94 -29.76
C THR A 75 2.18 1.81 -30.65
N VAL A 76 2.75 0.76 -30.03
CA VAL A 76 3.30 -0.43 -30.68
C VAL A 76 2.64 -1.70 -30.12
N PRO A 77 2.46 -2.75 -30.93
CA PRO A 77 1.86 -4.00 -30.47
C PRO A 77 2.76 -4.66 -29.41
N VAL A 78 2.26 -4.74 -28.17
CA VAL A 78 2.96 -5.38 -27.06
C VAL A 78 2.61 -6.87 -27.05
N SER A 79 3.62 -7.74 -26.98
CA SER A 79 3.37 -9.18 -26.93
C SER A 79 2.60 -9.60 -25.67
N ALA A 80 1.80 -10.66 -25.78
CA ALA A 80 0.93 -11.14 -24.69
C ALA A 80 1.70 -11.46 -23.39
N VAL A 81 2.96 -11.89 -23.52
CA VAL A 81 3.85 -12.17 -22.38
C VAL A 81 4.12 -10.91 -21.57
N HIS A 82 4.54 -9.81 -22.22
CA HIS A 82 4.81 -8.55 -21.52
C HIS A 82 3.57 -7.97 -20.82
N LYS A 83 2.40 -8.11 -21.44
CA LYS A 83 1.13 -7.67 -20.82
C LYS A 83 0.81 -8.47 -19.54
N LYS A 84 1.04 -9.78 -19.57
CA LYS A 84 0.87 -10.66 -18.39
C LYS A 84 1.89 -10.33 -17.30
N SER A 85 3.16 -10.13 -17.64
CA SER A 85 4.21 -9.76 -16.69
C SER A 85 3.94 -8.42 -16.03
N ALA A 86 3.54 -7.39 -16.79
CA ALA A 86 3.20 -6.09 -16.23
C ALA A 86 1.99 -6.17 -15.30
N ARG A 87 0.99 -7.00 -15.62
CA ARG A 87 -0.15 -7.23 -14.73
C ARG A 87 0.28 -7.95 -13.45
N ALA A 88 1.15 -8.95 -13.56
CA ALA A 88 1.69 -9.66 -12.40
C ALA A 88 2.45 -8.72 -11.45
N ILE A 89 3.33 -7.87 -12.00
CA ILE A 89 4.08 -6.87 -11.22
C ILE A 89 3.13 -5.87 -10.54
N HIS A 90 2.10 -5.38 -11.24
CA HIS A 90 1.12 -4.50 -10.60
C HIS A 90 0.41 -5.18 -9.44
N VAL A 91 -0.02 -6.44 -9.61
CA VAL A 91 -0.67 -7.19 -8.53
C VAL A 91 0.29 -7.41 -7.36
N ALA A 92 1.54 -7.79 -7.62
CA ALA A 92 2.56 -7.95 -6.58
C ALA A 92 2.82 -6.64 -5.82
N MET A 93 2.93 -5.51 -6.52
CA MET A 93 3.08 -4.19 -5.91
C MET A 93 1.91 -3.86 -4.99
N TYR A 94 0.66 -4.04 -5.42
CA TYR A 94 -0.51 -3.80 -4.56
C TYR A 94 -0.56 -4.76 -3.37
N LEU A 95 -0.12 -6.01 -3.55
CA LEU A 95 -0.03 -6.97 -2.46
C LEU A 95 0.98 -6.52 -1.41
N CYS A 96 2.19 -6.12 -1.80
CA CYS A 96 3.19 -5.58 -0.88
C CYS A 96 2.66 -4.31 -0.16
N LEU A 97 2.05 -3.39 -0.91
CA LEU A 97 1.49 -2.15 -0.34
C LEU A 97 0.34 -2.39 0.64
N ALA A 98 -0.43 -3.47 0.46
CA ALA A 98 -1.48 -3.85 1.40
C ALA A 98 -0.92 -4.59 2.61
N LEU A 99 0.14 -5.38 2.45
CA LEU A 99 0.78 -6.11 3.56
C LEU A 99 1.39 -5.17 4.59
N LEU A 100 2.01 -4.06 4.17
CA LEU A 100 2.61 -3.06 5.08
C LEU A 100 1.64 -2.56 6.17
N PRO A 101 0.47 -1.97 5.85
CA PRO A 101 -0.49 -1.55 6.88
C PRO A 101 -1.16 -2.73 7.58
N LEU A 102 -1.29 -3.89 6.92
CA LEU A 102 -1.85 -5.09 7.56
C LEU A 102 -0.94 -5.59 8.69
N THR A 103 0.38 -5.58 8.48
CA THR A 103 1.33 -5.93 9.54
C THR A 103 1.32 -4.90 10.65
N GLY A 104 1.25 -3.59 10.35
CA GLY A 104 1.10 -2.55 11.37
C GLY A 104 -0.16 -2.71 12.21
N LEU A 105 -1.31 -2.99 11.58
CA LEU A 105 -2.56 -3.30 12.28
C LEU A 105 -2.49 -4.58 13.11
N ALA A 106 -1.79 -5.61 12.62
CA ALA A 106 -1.59 -6.85 13.38
C ALA A 106 -0.75 -6.61 14.63
N ILE A 107 0.35 -5.86 14.51
CA ILE A 107 1.22 -5.47 15.63
C ILE A 107 0.41 -4.64 16.64
N ALA A 108 -0.29 -3.60 16.19
CA ALA A 108 -1.13 -2.79 17.06
C ALA A 108 -2.22 -3.63 17.77
N ALA A 109 -2.84 -4.58 17.07
CA ALA A 109 -3.84 -5.48 17.67
C ALA A 109 -3.25 -6.41 18.73
N LEU A 110 -2.05 -6.95 18.51
CA LEU A 110 -1.34 -7.76 19.51
C LEU A 110 -0.99 -6.93 20.74
N TYR A 111 -0.52 -5.70 20.51
CA TYR A 111 -0.18 -4.75 21.56
C TYR A 111 -1.38 -4.38 22.43
N THR A 112 -2.54 -4.09 21.82
CA THR A 112 -3.80 -3.82 22.57
C THR A 112 -4.30 -4.99 23.41
N ARG A 113 -3.87 -6.23 23.10
CA ARG A 113 -4.21 -7.44 23.87
C ARG A 113 -3.24 -7.69 25.04
N GLY A 114 -2.30 -6.78 25.28
CA GLY A 114 -1.30 -6.91 26.35
C GLY A 114 -0.16 -7.87 26.03
N VAL A 115 -0.03 -8.30 24.77
CA VAL A 115 1.14 -9.05 24.29
C VAL A 115 2.21 -8.02 23.95
N GLY A 116 2.91 -7.53 24.99
CA GLY A 116 4.04 -6.61 24.85
C GLY A 116 5.23 -7.28 24.16
N GLU A 117 6.26 -6.48 23.85
CA GLU A 117 7.50 -6.91 23.18
C GLU A 117 8.12 -8.18 23.77
N GLU A 118 8.13 -8.30 25.11
CA GLU A 118 8.72 -9.45 25.81
C GLU A 118 8.00 -10.77 25.48
N ALA A 119 6.68 -10.73 25.30
CA ALA A 119 5.89 -11.91 24.97
C ALA A 119 6.00 -12.30 23.49
N LEU A 120 6.08 -11.33 22.56
CA LEU A 120 6.28 -11.61 21.13
C LEU A 120 7.70 -12.11 20.82
N ALA A 121 8.71 -11.55 21.47
CA ALA A 121 10.09 -12.01 21.33
C ALA A 121 10.28 -13.43 21.87
N MET A 122 9.62 -13.78 22.99
CA MET A 122 9.64 -15.14 23.51
C MET A 122 8.86 -16.12 22.64
N ASP A 123 7.64 -15.81 22.18
CA ASP A 123 6.82 -16.75 21.40
C ASP A 123 7.47 -17.10 20.04
N VAL A 124 8.14 -16.13 19.40
CA VAL A 124 8.90 -16.36 18.16
C VAL A 124 10.20 -17.16 18.41
N ALA A 125 10.84 -17.00 19.57
CA ALA A 125 12.08 -17.72 19.88
C ALA A 125 11.87 -19.21 20.25
N ILE A 126 10.64 -19.59 20.59
CA ILE A 126 10.26 -20.95 21.03
C ILE A 126 9.43 -21.68 19.95
N GLY A 127 9.13 -21.03 18.81
CA GLY A 127 8.39 -21.55 17.66
C GLY A 127 9.26 -22.08 16.51
#